data_AF-A0A8J3EP30-F1
#
_entry.id   AF-A0A8J3EP30-F1
#
_cell.length_a   1.000
_cell.length_b   1.000
_cell.length_c   1.000
_cell.angle_alpha   90.00
_cell.angle_beta   90.00
_cell.angle_gamma   90.00
#
_symmetry.space_group_name_H-M   'P 1'
#
loop_
_entity.id
_entity.type
_entity.pdbx_description
1 polymer ?
#
loop_
_entity_poly.entity_id
_entity_poly.type
_entity_poly.pdbx_seq_one_letter_code
_entity_poly.pdbx_strand_id
1 'polypeptide(L)'
;MTTGEKMAKEQDRNDDENDETDTVEAFLTYAQLFEFDGERLGDVPIWQQRMREIAQHLPEETVKALTDRMRHAAPGELTDYHAFSQRYNLTVSEKKLLVSLAGGFSVPDHARRTGISVNTARVHMQNLLDKTGAGGQVDLIKMLLAG
;
A
#
# COMPACT_ATOMS: atom_id res chain seq x y z
N MET A 1 -25.04 -17.84 -56.37
CA MET A 1 -24.02 -17.42 -57.34
C MET A 1 -23.36 -16.20 -56.72
N THR A 2 -22.44 -16.32 -55.74
CA THR A 2 -21.24 -17.18 -55.61
C THR A 2 -20.06 -16.65 -56.41
N THR A 3 -18.90 -16.58 -55.74
CA THR A 3 -17.55 -16.23 -56.28
C THR A 3 -17.33 -14.74 -56.57
N GLY A 4 -16.26 -14.09 -56.08
CA GLY A 4 -15.20 -14.57 -55.18
C GLY A 4 -14.01 -13.59 -55.10
N GLU A 5 -13.19 -13.79 -54.07
CA GLU A 5 -11.73 -13.57 -53.97
C GLU A 5 -10.99 -12.97 -55.21
N LYS A 6 -9.99 -12.07 -55.09
CA LYS A 6 -9.00 -11.90 -54.00
C LYS A 6 -8.07 -10.68 -54.21
N MET A 7 -7.29 -10.35 -53.16
CA MET A 7 -5.96 -9.67 -53.18
C MET A 7 -5.91 -8.20 -53.66
N ALA A 8 -4.99 -7.33 -53.23
CA ALA A 8 -4.12 -7.15 -52.03
C ALA A 8 -3.54 -5.70 -52.13
N LYS A 9 -2.67 -5.11 -51.28
CA LYS A 9 -1.88 -5.47 -50.09
C LYS A 9 -1.50 -4.12 -49.39
N GLU A 10 -0.94 -4.15 -48.16
CA GLU A 10 -0.28 -3.00 -47.48
C GLU A 10 -1.22 -1.82 -47.06
N GLN A 11 -0.98 -1.03 -46.01
CA GLN A 11 0.01 -1.09 -44.92
C GLN A 11 -0.51 -0.29 -43.70
N ASP A 12 -0.64 -0.97 -42.56
CA ASP A 12 -0.04 -0.59 -41.27
C ASP A 12 0.10 0.91 -40.89
N ARG A 13 -0.81 1.38 -40.03
CA ARG A 13 -0.45 2.00 -38.73
C ARG A 13 -1.65 2.27 -37.82
N ASN A 14 -1.43 1.96 -36.54
CA ASN A 14 -1.98 2.55 -35.31
C ASN A 14 -3.47 2.89 -35.23
N ASP A 15 -4.15 2.31 -34.23
CA ASP A 15 -5.07 3.00 -33.30
C ASP A 15 -5.42 2.06 -32.11
N ASP A 16 -4.40 1.36 -31.58
CA ASP A 16 -4.53 0.46 -30.41
C ASP A 16 -4.22 1.24 -29.11
N GLU A 17 -4.70 2.48 -29.04
CA GLU A 17 -4.10 3.56 -28.24
C GLU A 17 -4.83 3.87 -26.92
N ASN A 18 -5.57 2.92 -26.31
CA ASN A 18 -6.41 3.22 -25.12
C ASN A 18 -6.69 2.12 -24.08
N ASP A 19 -6.13 0.90 -24.14
CA ASP A 19 -6.47 -0.18 -23.16
C ASP A 19 -5.40 -0.45 -22.08
N GLU A 20 -4.19 0.12 -22.21
CA GLU A 20 -3.11 -0.07 -21.24
C GLU A 20 -2.83 1.24 -20.49
N THR A 21 -3.39 1.36 -19.27
CA THR A 21 -3.07 2.46 -18.36
C THR A 21 -1.59 2.33 -17.98
N ASP A 22 -0.76 3.23 -18.51
CA ASP A 22 0.71 3.24 -18.44
C ASP A 22 1.27 2.39 -17.29
N THR A 23 1.97 1.30 -17.64
CA THR A 23 2.54 0.33 -16.69
C THR A 23 3.39 1.01 -15.60
N VAL A 24 3.99 2.18 -15.89
CA VAL A 24 4.70 3.02 -14.91
C VAL A 24 3.73 3.74 -13.97
N GLU A 25 2.64 4.34 -14.47
CA GLU A 25 1.65 5.02 -13.63
C GLU A 25 0.84 4.03 -12.77
N ALA A 26 0.56 2.83 -13.29
CA ALA A 26 0.01 1.72 -12.50
C ALA A 26 0.95 1.33 -11.35
N PHE A 27 2.25 1.17 -11.63
CA PHE A 27 3.27 0.93 -10.61
C PHE A 27 3.32 2.06 -9.55
N LEU A 28 3.39 3.32 -9.98
CA LEU A 28 3.43 4.48 -9.08
C LEU A 28 2.18 4.55 -8.19
N THR A 29 1.01 4.24 -8.75
CA THR A 29 -0.29 4.24 -8.05
C THR A 29 -0.33 3.23 -6.90
N TYR A 30 0.32 2.07 -7.02
CA TYR A 30 0.46 1.12 -5.93
C TYR A 30 1.63 1.48 -5.00
N ALA A 31 2.78 1.87 -5.56
CA ALA A 31 3.99 2.12 -4.79
C ALA A 31 3.85 3.30 -3.80
N GLN A 32 3.01 4.31 -4.09
CA GLN A 32 2.73 5.43 -3.18
C GLN A 32 2.00 5.03 -1.88
N LEU A 33 1.37 3.85 -1.88
CA LEU A 33 0.64 3.29 -0.73
C LEU A 33 1.56 2.58 0.25
N PHE A 34 2.80 2.28 -0.14
CA PHE A 34 3.79 1.65 0.74
C PHE A 34 4.37 2.65 1.73
N GLU A 35 4.71 2.14 2.91
CA GLU A 35 5.39 2.90 3.96
C GLU A 35 6.86 2.49 4.05
N PHE A 36 7.74 3.48 4.25
CA PHE A 36 9.16 3.27 4.50
C PHE A 36 9.59 4.12 5.71
N ASP A 37 10.21 3.46 6.69
CA ASP A 37 10.54 4.00 8.02
C ASP A 37 9.39 4.71 8.78
N GLY A 38 8.13 4.40 8.41
CA GLY A 38 6.92 4.94 9.03
C GLY A 38 6.25 6.07 8.25
N GLU A 39 6.96 6.68 7.30
CA GLU A 39 6.43 7.65 6.33
C GLU A 39 5.79 6.94 5.14
N ARG A 40 4.70 7.48 4.59
CA ARG A 40 4.18 7.03 3.29
C ARG A 40 5.08 7.53 2.18
N LEU A 41 5.43 6.63 1.27
CA LEU A 41 6.26 6.96 0.13
C LEU A 41 5.63 8.03 -0.77
N GLY A 42 4.29 8.02 -0.91
CA GLY A 42 3.56 9.06 -1.64
C GLY A 42 3.65 10.48 -1.04
N ASP A 43 3.91 10.61 0.27
CA ASP A 43 3.96 11.90 0.97
C ASP A 43 5.37 12.54 0.92
N VAL A 44 6.38 11.80 0.48
CA VAL A 44 7.76 12.28 0.31
C VAL A 44 7.87 13.07 -1.02
N PRO A 45 8.10 14.39 -1.02
CA PRO A 45 7.88 15.22 -2.23
C PRO A 45 8.75 14.86 -3.44
N ILE A 46 9.97 14.35 -3.21
CA ILE A 46 10.90 13.94 -4.27
C ILE A 46 10.65 12.50 -4.76
N TRP A 47 9.87 11.71 -4.03
CA TRP A 47 9.74 10.27 -4.26
C TRP A 47 9.02 9.95 -5.58
N GLN A 48 7.93 10.65 -5.92
CA GLN A 48 7.22 10.40 -7.18
C GLN A 48 8.13 10.63 -8.40
N GLN A 49 8.91 11.72 -8.40
CA GLN A 49 9.84 12.02 -9.47
C GLN A 49 10.93 10.94 -9.60
N ARG A 50 11.52 10.52 -8.47
CA ARG A 50 12.57 9.49 -8.45
C ARG A 50 12.07 8.09 -8.79
N MET A 51 10.86 7.72 -8.37
CA MET A 51 10.30 6.42 -8.74
C MET A 51 9.89 6.39 -10.21
N ARG A 52 9.38 7.48 -10.79
CA ARG A 52 9.13 7.54 -12.23
C ARG A 52 10.44 7.41 -13.02
N GLU A 53 11.48 8.14 -12.61
CA GLU A 53 12.83 8.02 -13.17
C GLU A 53 13.38 6.59 -13.08
N ILE A 54 13.26 5.93 -11.93
CA ILE A 54 13.70 4.53 -11.76
C ILE A 54 12.87 3.57 -12.61
N ALA A 55 11.54 3.69 -12.59
CA ALA A 55 10.64 2.81 -13.34
C ALA A 55 10.87 2.87 -14.85
N GLN A 56 11.18 4.05 -15.40
CA GLN A 56 11.56 4.24 -16.80
C GLN A 56 12.88 3.56 -17.20
N HIS A 57 13.75 3.23 -16.23
CA HIS A 57 14.99 2.51 -16.46
C HIS A 57 14.90 1.01 -16.12
N LEU A 58 13.78 0.56 -15.55
CA LEU A 58 13.52 -0.87 -15.34
C LEU A 58 12.96 -1.48 -16.63
N PRO A 59 13.30 -2.75 -16.94
CA PRO A 59 12.62 -3.48 -18.02
C PRO A 59 11.11 -3.55 -17.73
N GLU A 60 10.29 -3.36 -18.76
CA GLU A 60 8.83 -3.33 -18.65
C GLU A 60 8.25 -4.56 -17.92
N GLU A 61 8.72 -5.76 -18.28
CA GLU A 61 8.40 -7.03 -17.59
C GLU A 61 8.69 -7.00 -16.08
N THR A 62 9.69 -6.23 -15.64
CA THR A 62 10.02 -6.06 -14.22
C THR A 62 9.02 -5.13 -13.54
N VAL A 63 8.64 -4.03 -14.18
CA VAL A 63 7.63 -3.09 -13.68
C VAL A 63 6.26 -3.77 -13.61
N LYS A 64 5.88 -4.54 -14.64
CA LYS A 64 4.67 -5.37 -14.70
C LYS A 64 4.66 -6.43 -13.60
N ALA A 65 5.74 -7.20 -13.45
CA ALA A 65 5.84 -8.21 -12.40
C ALA A 65 5.87 -7.62 -10.97
N LEU A 66 6.41 -6.41 -10.76
CA LEU A 66 6.30 -5.69 -9.49
C LEU A 66 4.86 -5.21 -9.25
N THR A 67 4.23 -4.59 -10.25
CA THR A 67 2.85 -4.11 -10.21
C THR A 67 1.89 -5.24 -9.89
N ASP A 68 2.01 -6.40 -10.55
CA ASP A 68 1.18 -7.55 -10.26
C ASP A 68 1.48 -8.12 -8.88
N ARG A 69 2.74 -8.22 -8.44
CA ARG A 69 3.04 -8.62 -7.05
C ARG A 69 2.45 -7.66 -6.03
N MET A 70 2.49 -6.35 -6.28
CA MET A 70 1.89 -5.33 -5.41
C MET A 70 0.35 -5.41 -5.42
N ARG A 71 -0.26 -5.59 -6.59
CA ARG A 71 -1.71 -5.79 -6.79
C ARG A 71 -2.21 -7.04 -6.06
N HIS A 72 -1.45 -8.14 -6.06
CA HIS A 72 -1.80 -9.38 -5.37
C HIS A 72 -1.35 -9.39 -3.89
N ALA A 73 -0.37 -8.59 -3.50
CA ALA A 73 0.02 -8.36 -2.11
C ALA A 73 -0.85 -7.28 -1.41
N ALA A 74 -1.69 -6.57 -2.16
CA ALA A 74 -2.81 -5.79 -1.68
C ALA A 74 -4.05 -6.69 -1.58
N PRO A 75 -4.34 -7.31 -0.41
CA PRO A 75 -5.68 -7.85 -0.19
C PRO A 75 -6.70 -6.71 -0.28
N GLY A 76 -7.95 -7.02 -0.64
CA GLY A 76 -9.03 -6.06 -0.92
C GLY A 76 -9.54 -5.22 0.26
N GLU A 77 -8.76 -5.11 1.34
CA GLU A 77 -8.98 -4.25 2.51
C GLU A 77 -7.65 -3.57 2.85
N LEU A 78 -7.24 -2.60 2.02
CA LEU A 78 -6.18 -1.65 2.37
C LEU A 78 -6.70 -0.72 3.48
N THR A 79 -6.69 -1.25 4.70
CA THR A 79 -6.88 -0.50 5.93
C THR A 79 -5.84 0.62 5.96
N ASP A 80 -6.25 1.89 5.81
CA ASP A 80 -5.32 3.02 5.74
C ASP A 80 -4.81 3.39 7.14
N TYR A 81 -3.87 2.57 7.63
CA TYR A 81 -3.16 2.79 8.89
C TYR A 81 -2.52 4.18 8.97
N HIS A 82 -2.17 4.80 7.84
CA HIS A 82 -1.62 6.15 7.82
C HIS A 82 -2.70 7.20 8.06
N ALA A 83 -3.81 7.16 7.31
CA ALA A 83 -4.93 8.07 7.51
C ALA A 83 -5.45 7.99 8.96
N PHE A 84 -5.56 6.78 9.51
CA PHE A 84 -5.86 6.56 10.93
C PHE A 84 -4.79 7.18 11.85
N SER A 85 -3.49 6.94 11.57
CA SER A 85 -2.40 7.48 12.39
C SER A 85 -2.34 9.01 12.40
N GLN A 86 -2.59 9.65 11.25
CA GLN A 86 -2.65 11.10 11.13
C GLN A 86 -3.88 11.66 11.87
N ARG A 87 -5.06 11.03 11.70
CA ARG A 87 -6.33 11.42 12.36
C ARG A 87 -6.23 11.46 13.89
N TYR A 88 -5.41 10.59 14.50
CA TYR A 88 -5.23 10.50 15.95
C TYR A 88 -3.82 10.89 16.45
N ASN A 89 -3.00 11.54 15.61
CA ASN A 89 -1.61 11.92 15.91
C ASN A 89 -0.79 10.79 16.59
N LEU A 90 -0.85 9.59 16.01
CA LEU A 90 -0.11 8.44 16.51
C LEU A 90 1.40 8.57 16.22
N THR A 91 2.22 8.18 17.19
CA THR A 91 3.66 8.04 17.02
C THR A 91 3.99 6.79 16.22
N VAL A 92 5.21 6.74 15.68
CA VAL A 92 5.74 5.55 14.96
C VAL A 92 5.61 4.26 15.80
N SER A 93 5.81 4.31 17.12
CA SER A 93 5.67 3.15 18.01
C SER A 93 4.22 2.73 18.22
N GLU A 94 3.29 3.68 18.39
CA GLU A 94 1.85 3.40 18.52
C GLU A 94 1.27 2.84 17.21
N LYS A 95 1.70 3.37 16.06
CA LYS A 95 1.38 2.84 14.72
C LYS A 95 1.92 1.42 14.51
N LYS A 96 3.19 1.16 14.86
CA LYS A 96 3.80 -0.18 14.83
C LYS A 96 3.05 -1.18 15.74
N LEU A 97 2.53 -0.72 16.88
CA LEU A 97 1.65 -1.53 17.71
C LEU A 97 0.30 -1.78 17.01
N LEU A 98 -0.40 -0.75 16.55
CA LEU A 98 -1.69 -0.84 15.85
C LEU A 98 -1.67 -1.86 14.69
N VAL A 99 -0.67 -1.78 13.81
CA VAL A 99 -0.47 -2.73 12.70
C VAL A 99 -0.29 -4.16 13.21
N SER A 100 0.43 -4.34 14.33
CA SER A 100 0.60 -5.65 14.95
C SER A 100 -0.71 -6.18 15.55
N LEU A 101 -1.54 -5.34 16.15
CA LEU A 101 -2.82 -5.76 16.73
C LEU A 101 -3.85 -6.10 15.65
N ALA A 102 -3.87 -5.35 14.54
CA ALA A 102 -4.70 -5.62 13.37
C ALA A 102 -4.29 -6.94 12.67
N GLY A 103 -2.99 -7.24 12.64
CA GLY A 103 -2.47 -8.55 12.24
C GLY A 103 -2.75 -9.71 13.22
N GLY A 104 -3.60 -9.50 14.24
CA GLY A 104 -4.03 -10.54 15.18
C GLY A 104 -3.04 -10.86 16.32
N PHE A 105 -1.91 -10.15 16.42
CA PHE A 105 -0.93 -10.37 17.49
C PHE A 105 -1.37 -9.72 18.80
N SER A 106 -0.97 -10.29 19.94
CA SER A 106 -1.19 -9.68 21.26
C SER A 106 -0.11 -8.63 21.59
N VAL A 107 -0.36 -7.77 22.60
CA VAL A 107 0.63 -6.80 23.10
C VAL A 107 1.95 -7.49 23.55
N PRO A 108 1.94 -8.63 24.26
CA PRO A 108 3.16 -9.43 24.50
C PRO A 108 3.85 -9.95 23.24
N ASP A 109 3.11 -10.34 22.19
CA ASP A 109 3.71 -10.78 20.93
C ASP A 109 4.38 -9.63 20.20
N HIS A 110 3.74 -8.46 20.16
CA HIS A 110 4.35 -7.24 19.65
C HIS A 110 5.68 -6.95 20.37
N ALA A 111 5.67 -6.95 21.71
CA ALA A 111 6.87 -6.73 22.51
C ALA A 111 8.02 -7.68 22.17
N ARG A 112 7.72 -8.99 22.03
CA ARG A 112 8.70 -10.01 21.61
C ARG A 112 9.23 -9.78 20.20
N ARG A 113 8.38 -9.37 19.26
CA ARG A 113 8.73 -9.13 17.85
C ARG A 113 9.56 -7.85 17.65
N THR A 114 9.34 -6.81 18.46
CA THR A 114 10.04 -5.53 18.34
C THR A 114 11.20 -5.35 19.32
N GLY A 115 11.47 -6.34 20.19
CA GLY A 115 12.60 -6.32 21.13
C GLY A 115 12.43 -5.37 22.31
N ILE A 116 11.20 -4.92 22.60
CA ILE A 116 10.89 -4.03 23.73
C ILE A 116 10.33 -4.82 24.92
N SER A 117 10.34 -4.22 26.12
CA SER A 117 9.69 -4.84 27.27
C SER A 117 8.18 -4.90 27.10
N VAL A 118 7.54 -5.94 27.65
CA VAL A 118 6.05 -6.05 27.67
C VAL A 118 5.42 -4.86 28.41
N ASN A 119 6.13 -4.27 29.38
CA ASN A 119 5.65 -3.07 30.07
C ASN A 119 5.67 -1.84 29.13
N THR A 120 6.72 -1.68 28.32
CA THR A 120 6.81 -0.63 27.29
C THR A 120 5.70 -0.78 26.25
N ALA A 121 5.44 -2.00 25.79
CA ALA A 121 4.34 -2.27 24.85
C ALA A 121 2.96 -1.97 25.46
N ARG A 122 2.76 -2.22 26.77
CA ARG A 122 1.54 -1.81 27.49
C ARG A 122 1.40 -0.29 27.61
N VAL A 123 2.50 0.46 27.81
CA VAL A 123 2.47 1.94 27.79
C VAL A 123 2.08 2.45 26.40
N HIS A 124 2.63 1.87 25.33
CA HIS A 124 2.20 2.19 23.96
C HIS A 124 0.71 1.86 23.73
N MET A 125 0.21 0.75 24.28
CA MET A 125 -1.20 0.40 24.22
C MET A 125 -2.09 1.41 24.95
N GLN A 126 -1.71 1.82 26.15
CA GLN A 126 -2.46 2.81 26.95
C GLN A 126 -2.55 4.14 26.19
N ASN A 127 -1.41 4.69 25.76
CA ASN A 127 -1.39 5.95 25.01
C ASN A 127 -2.19 5.88 23.70
N LEU A 128 -2.17 4.73 23.01
CA LEU A 128 -2.93 4.49 21.79
C LEU A 128 -4.44 4.50 22.05
N LEU A 129 -4.91 3.88 23.15
CA LEU A 129 -6.31 3.98 23.57
C LEU A 129 -6.68 5.40 23.98
N ASP A 130 -5.83 6.09 24.75
CA ASP A 130 -6.08 7.46 25.20
C ASP A 130 -6.17 8.46 24.04
N LYS A 131 -5.34 8.31 23.00
CA LYS A 131 -5.38 9.14 21.78
C LYS A 131 -6.58 8.86 20.88
N THR A 132 -7.03 7.61 20.81
CA THR A 132 -8.15 7.21 19.94
C THR A 132 -9.51 7.33 20.63
N GLY A 133 -9.55 7.33 21.96
CA GLY A 133 -10.77 7.26 22.76
C GLY A 133 -11.40 5.86 22.81
N ALA A 134 -10.72 4.84 22.28
CA ALA A 134 -11.24 3.47 22.19
C ALA A 134 -11.34 2.80 23.57
N GLY A 135 -12.44 2.08 23.82
CA GLY A 135 -12.67 1.36 25.08
C GLY A 135 -11.79 0.13 25.30
N GLY A 136 -10.95 -0.25 24.32
CA GLY A 136 -10.03 -1.38 24.39
C GLY A 136 -9.59 -1.86 23.01
N GLN A 137 -8.77 -2.92 22.95
CA GLN A 137 -8.21 -3.42 21.69
C GLN A 137 -9.26 -3.77 20.63
N VAL A 138 -10.35 -4.46 20.99
CA VAL A 138 -11.40 -4.86 20.03
C VAL A 138 -12.13 -3.64 19.47
N ASP A 139 -12.31 -2.60 20.28
CA ASP A 139 -12.96 -1.35 19.89
C ASP A 139 -12.08 -0.54 18.94
N LEU A 140 -10.80 -0.40 19.29
CA LEU A 140 -9.76 0.20 18.45
C LEU A 140 -9.68 -0.43 17.05
N ILE A 141 -9.72 -1.76 16.96
CA ILE A 141 -9.71 -2.46 15.66
C ILE A 141 -11.01 -2.23 14.88
N LYS A 142 -12.17 -2.12 15.54
CA LYS A 142 -13.41 -1.73 14.84
C LYS A 142 -13.36 -0.31 14.30
N MET A 143 -12.84 0.64 15.07
CA MET A 143 -12.65 2.03 14.63
C MET A 143 -11.71 2.13 13.44
N LEU A 144 -10.68 1.29 13.41
CA LEU A 144 -9.72 1.20 12.30
C LEU A 144 -10.36 0.63 11.01
N LEU A 145 -11.20 -0.40 11.14
CA LEU A 145 -11.87 -1.05 9.98
C LEU A 145 -13.11 -0.30 9.48
N ALA A 146 -13.62 0.67 10.24
CA ALA A 146 -14.82 1.45 9.91
C ALA A 146 -14.53 2.87 9.40
N GLY A 147 -13.25 3.23 9.16
CA GLY A 147 -12.80 4.62 9.00
C GLY A 147 -11.94 4.92 7.78
#